data_AF-A0A1J5M3D4-F1
#
_entry.id   AF-A0A1J5M3D4-F1
#
_cell.length_a   1.000
_cell.length_b   1.000
_cell.length_c   1.000
_cell.angle_alpha   90.00
_cell.angle_beta   90.00
_cell.angle_gamma   90.00
#
_symmetry.space_group_name_H-M   'P 1'
#
loop_
_entity.id
_entity.type
_entity.pdbx_description
1 polymer ?
#
loop_
_entity_poly.entity_id
_entity_poly.type
_entity_poly.pdbx_seq_one_letter_code
_entity_poly.pdbx_strand_id
1 'polypeptide(L)'
;MDSLGNTSPAMWALLILGSATLFTIAWSWDAMTHKKLAEKDITDQEFQTHRNILVASMIMEMSLVAMYWYPIAMLPIFIASFITRLVHEFIDELKYHADRCTPHESRLHLVMWISVLTKAGAMFLWGFFASYDGIETLPVVLYIWGAILLVVMAYVSFVEWRR
;
A
#
# COMPACT_ATOMS: atom_id res chain seq x y z
N MET A 1 -21.91 -10.26 -14.82
CA MET A 1 -21.61 -9.38 -13.67
C MET A 1 -21.94 -10.07 -12.33
N ASP A 2 -22.16 -11.39 -12.30
CA ASP A 2 -22.61 -12.12 -11.10
C ASP A 2 -21.48 -12.55 -10.14
N SER A 3 -20.20 -12.42 -10.52
CA SER A 3 -19.08 -12.88 -9.68
C SER A 3 -18.75 -11.96 -8.50
N LEU A 4 -19.06 -10.66 -8.59
CA LEU A 4 -18.88 -9.72 -7.48
C LEU A 4 -20.01 -9.86 -6.43
N GLY A 5 -21.20 -10.32 -6.84
CA GLY A 5 -22.37 -10.42 -5.97
C GLY A 5 -22.28 -11.47 -4.85
N ASN A 6 -21.33 -12.41 -4.95
CA ASN A 6 -21.13 -13.47 -3.95
C ASN A 6 -20.01 -13.17 -2.93
N THR A 7 -19.34 -12.01 -3.02
CA THR A 7 -18.25 -11.67 -2.07
C THR A 7 -18.84 -10.94 -0.87
N SER A 8 -18.74 -11.53 0.32
CA SER A 8 -19.24 -10.90 1.54
C SER A 8 -18.35 -9.71 1.97
N PRO A 9 -18.89 -8.72 2.70
CA PRO A 9 -18.10 -7.63 3.27
C PRO A 9 -16.92 -8.14 4.11
N ALA A 10 -17.12 -9.23 4.85
CA ALA A 10 -16.07 -9.86 5.64
C ALA A 10 -14.94 -10.42 4.77
N MET A 11 -15.23 -11.00 3.60
CA MET A 11 -14.20 -11.48 2.67
C MET A 11 -13.36 -10.33 2.12
N TRP A 12 -13.99 -9.22 1.75
CA TRP A 12 -13.25 -8.02 1.33
C TRP A 12 -12.34 -7.50 2.45
N ALA A 13 -12.88 -7.34 3.65
CA ALA A 13 -12.11 -6.87 4.81
C ALA A 13 -10.94 -7.80 5.14
N LEU A 14 -11.14 -9.12 5.14
CA LEU A 14 -10.07 -10.09 5.40
C LEU A 14 -8.98 -10.06 4.32
N LEU A 15 -9.35 -9.93 3.04
CA LEU A 15 -8.39 -9.81 1.95
C LEU A 15 -7.56 -8.53 2.07
N ILE A 16 -8.21 -7.40 2.36
CA ILE A 16 -7.57 -6.09 2.53
C ILE A 16 -6.66 -6.09 3.76
N LEU A 17 -7.17 -6.50 4.92
CA LEU A 17 -6.41 -6.49 6.17
C LEU A 17 -5.28 -7.52 6.18
N GLY A 18 -5.52 -8.70 5.61
CA GLY A 18 -4.50 -9.74 5.45
C GLY A 18 -3.35 -9.27 4.56
N SER A 19 -3.66 -8.74 3.37
CA SER A 19 -2.64 -8.18 2.47
C SER A 19 -1.94 -6.95 3.05
N ALA A 20 -2.67 -6.05 3.72
CA ALA A 20 -2.07 -4.91 4.43
C ALA A 20 -1.12 -5.35 5.55
N THR A 21 -1.45 -6.43 6.27
CA THR A 21 -0.57 -7.00 7.31
C THR A 21 0.71 -7.54 6.71
N LEU A 22 0.61 -8.33 5.64
CA LEU A 22 1.77 -8.87 4.93
C LEU A 22 2.67 -7.75 4.40
N PHE A 23 2.07 -6.72 3.78
CA PHE A 23 2.78 -5.52 3.34
C PHE A 23 3.48 -4.84 4.52
N THR A 24 2.78 -4.59 5.63
CA THR A 24 3.33 -3.88 6.78
C THR A 24 4.52 -4.61 7.39
N ILE A 25 4.46 -5.94 7.50
CA ILE A 25 5.57 -6.76 8.00
C ILE A 25 6.76 -6.68 7.04
N ALA A 26 6.52 -6.92 5.74
CA ALA A 26 7.58 -6.92 4.74
C ALA A 26 8.26 -5.55 4.63
N TRP A 27 7.46 -4.49 4.59
CA TRP A 27 7.96 -3.12 4.55
C TRP A 27 8.67 -2.71 5.85
N SER A 28 8.24 -3.21 7.02
CA SER A 28 8.99 -2.97 8.26
C SER A 28 10.39 -3.59 8.20
N TRP A 29 10.52 -4.79 7.63
CA TRP A 29 11.83 -5.43 7.40
C TRP A 29 12.67 -4.67 6.37
N ASP A 30 12.04 -4.22 5.29
CA ASP A 30 12.68 -3.44 4.25
C ASP A 30 13.21 -2.10 4.80
N ALA A 31 12.36 -1.34 5.48
CA ALA A 31 12.72 -0.06 6.11
C ALA A 31 13.84 -0.21 7.15
N MET A 32 13.95 -1.35 7.84
CA MET A 32 15.09 -1.62 8.73
C MET A 32 16.38 -1.92 7.96
N THR A 33 16.28 -2.56 6.80
CA THR A 33 17.41 -2.88 5.93
C THR A 33 17.93 -1.61 5.26
N HIS A 34 17.04 -0.79 4.71
CA HIS A 34 17.36 0.54 4.19
C HIS A 34 18.00 1.44 5.24
N LYS A 35 17.60 1.34 6.52
CA LYS A 35 18.25 2.11 7.59
C LYS A 35 19.75 1.79 7.69
N LYS A 36 20.12 0.51 7.60
CA LYS A 36 21.52 0.07 7.69
C LYS A 36 22.32 0.46 6.45
N LEU A 37 21.66 0.56 5.30
CA LEU A 37 22.28 0.95 4.03
C LEU A 37 22.40 2.47 3.88
N ALA A 38 21.45 3.24 4.41
CA ALA A 38 21.46 4.72 4.42
C ALA A 38 22.68 5.30 5.12
N GLU A 39 23.22 4.61 6.14
CA GLU A 39 24.45 4.99 6.83
C GLU A 39 25.70 4.86 5.93
N LYS A 40 25.58 4.30 4.73
CA LYS A 40 26.71 3.95 3.86
C LYS A 40 26.59 4.40 2.40
N ASP A 41 25.40 4.36 1.77
CA ASP A 41 25.35 4.38 0.29
C ASP A 41 24.05 4.85 -0.39
N ILE A 42 23.06 5.41 0.34
CA ILE A 42 21.83 5.90 -0.32
C ILE A 42 22.06 7.28 -0.91
N THR A 43 21.74 7.44 -2.21
CA THR A 43 21.85 8.72 -2.90
C THR A 43 20.63 9.62 -2.64
N ASP A 44 20.82 10.94 -2.67
CA ASP A 44 19.71 11.91 -2.54
C ASP A 44 18.58 11.69 -3.57
N GLN A 45 18.89 11.13 -4.74
CA GLN A 45 17.91 10.86 -5.80
C GLN A 45 17.03 9.64 -5.51
N GLU A 46 17.63 8.58 -4.95
CA GLU A 46 16.88 7.41 -4.48
C GLU A 46 15.90 7.84 -3.39
N PHE A 47 16.38 8.65 -2.45
CA PHE A 47 15.53 9.13 -1.36
C PHE A 47 14.37 10.03 -1.83
N GLN A 48 14.60 10.88 -2.83
CA GLN A 48 13.50 11.63 -3.47
C GLN A 48 12.49 10.70 -4.16
N THR A 49 12.95 9.60 -4.76
CA THR A 49 12.07 8.60 -5.36
C THR A 49 11.19 7.94 -4.30
N HIS A 50 11.75 7.53 -3.17
CA HIS A 50 10.99 7.01 -2.02
C HIS A 50 9.97 8.00 -1.48
N ARG A 51 10.33 9.27 -1.33
CA ARG A 51 9.38 10.31 -0.89
C ARG A 51 8.20 10.46 -1.86
N ASN A 52 8.46 10.43 -3.17
CA ASN A 52 7.40 10.48 -4.17
C ASN A 52 6.49 9.25 -4.10
N ILE A 53 7.06 8.05 -3.89
CA ILE A 53 6.30 6.81 -3.66
C ILE A 53 5.39 6.96 -2.43
N LEU A 54 5.91 7.44 -1.30
CA LEU A 54 5.15 7.61 -0.07
C LEU A 54 4.00 8.62 -0.23
N VAL A 55 4.25 9.77 -0.85
CA VAL A 55 3.21 10.78 -1.09
C VAL A 55 2.14 10.24 -2.05
N ALA A 56 2.55 9.63 -3.16
CA ALA A 56 1.61 9.04 -4.12
C ALA A 56 0.78 7.92 -3.47
N SER A 57 1.41 7.08 -2.64
CA SER A 57 0.72 6.03 -1.86
C SER A 57 -0.29 6.64 -0.90
N MET A 58 0.07 7.69 -0.15
CA MET A 58 -0.85 8.36 0.76
C MET A 58 -2.08 8.92 0.02
N ILE A 59 -1.87 9.61 -1.12
CA ILE A 59 -2.97 10.14 -1.94
C ILE A 59 -3.84 9.00 -2.48
N MET A 60 -3.22 7.91 -2.94
CA MET A 60 -3.92 6.72 -3.42
C MET A 60 -4.81 6.12 -2.33
N GLU A 61 -4.28 5.88 -1.12
CA GLU A 61 -5.04 5.34 0.01
C GLU A 61 -6.19 6.26 0.42
N MET A 62 -5.95 7.57 0.53
CA MET A 62 -7.00 8.53 0.85
C MET A 62 -8.11 8.52 -0.19
N SER A 63 -7.75 8.44 -1.49
CA SER A 63 -8.74 8.36 -2.57
C SER A 63 -9.55 7.07 -2.50
N LEU A 64 -8.91 5.93 -2.21
CA LEU A 64 -9.58 4.63 -2.06
C LEU A 64 -10.58 4.65 -0.91
N VAL A 65 -10.21 5.19 0.25
CA VAL A 65 -11.14 5.35 1.39
C VAL A 65 -12.27 6.32 1.03
N ALA A 66 -11.96 7.44 0.38
CA ALA A 66 -12.94 8.44 0.00
C ALA A 66 -13.95 7.96 -1.07
N MET A 67 -13.68 6.85 -1.77
CA MET A 67 -14.64 6.22 -2.68
C MET A 67 -15.92 5.77 -1.97
N TYR A 68 -15.92 5.59 -0.64
CA TYR A 68 -17.15 5.35 0.13
C TYR A 68 -18.17 6.47 -0.05
N TRP A 69 -17.74 7.74 -0.09
CA TRP A 69 -18.63 8.89 -0.25
C TRP A 69 -18.70 9.39 -1.70
N TYR A 70 -17.57 9.37 -2.43
CA TYR A 70 -17.44 10.08 -3.71
C TYR A 70 -16.72 9.23 -4.77
N PRO A 71 -17.25 8.05 -5.17
CA PRO A 71 -16.53 7.09 -6.01
C PRO A 71 -16.12 7.68 -7.37
N ILE A 72 -17.00 8.43 -8.03
CA ILE A 72 -16.73 9.04 -9.35
C ILE A 72 -15.68 10.15 -9.24
N ALA A 73 -15.74 11.00 -8.20
CA ALA A 73 -14.79 12.08 -8.02
C ALA A 73 -13.40 11.59 -7.61
N MET A 74 -13.34 10.49 -6.84
CA MET A 74 -12.07 9.91 -6.39
C MET A 74 -11.40 9.03 -7.44
N LEU A 75 -12.14 8.52 -8.43
CA LEU A 75 -11.57 7.71 -9.51
C LEU A 75 -10.37 8.35 -10.24
N PRO A 76 -10.43 9.61 -10.75
CA PRO A 76 -9.28 10.22 -11.41
C PRO A 76 -8.10 10.44 -10.46
N ILE A 77 -8.35 10.72 -9.17
CA ILE A 77 -7.31 10.88 -8.15
C ILE A 77 -6.62 9.54 -7.89
N PHE A 78 -7.40 8.46 -7.76
CA PHE A 78 -6.89 7.11 -7.61
C PHE A 78 -6.04 6.69 -8.82
N ILE A 79 -6.54 6.87 -10.05
CA ILE A 79 -5.81 6.48 -11.26
C ILE A 79 -4.47 7.23 -11.35
N ALA A 80 -4.49 8.55 -11.16
CA ALA A 80 -3.27 9.36 -11.23
C ALA A 80 -2.25 8.94 -10.16
N SER A 81 -2.68 8.85 -8.91
CA SER A 81 -1.80 8.47 -7.79
C SER A 81 -1.30 7.02 -7.90
N PHE A 82 -2.13 6.08 -8.35
CA PHE A 82 -1.75 4.69 -8.60
C PHE A 82 -0.67 4.58 -9.68
N ILE A 83 -0.86 5.25 -10.83
CA ILE A 83 0.12 5.26 -11.92
C ILE A 83 1.43 5.91 -11.46
N THR A 84 1.35 7.08 -10.82
CA THR A 84 2.55 7.78 -10.32
C THR A 84 3.30 6.91 -9.32
N ARG A 85 2.62 6.29 -8.36
CA ARG A 85 3.21 5.36 -7.39
C ARG A 85 3.88 4.20 -8.09
N LEU A 86 3.19 3.54 -9.03
CA LEU A 86 3.70 2.38 -9.76
C LEU A 86 4.95 2.72 -10.58
N VAL A 87 4.95 3.87 -11.25
CA VAL A 87 6.09 4.32 -12.06
C VAL A 87 7.29 4.63 -11.17
N HIS A 88 7.11 5.35 -10.06
CA HIS A 88 8.22 5.64 -9.16
C HIS A 88 8.76 4.38 -8.50
N GLU A 89 7.90 3.46 -8.07
CA GLU A 89 8.30 2.16 -7.53
C GLU A 89 9.08 1.34 -8.57
N PHE A 90 8.61 1.30 -9.82
CA PHE A 90 9.31 0.57 -10.88
C PHE A 90 10.68 1.17 -11.21
N ILE A 91 10.79 2.50 -11.24
CA ILE A 91 12.07 3.19 -11.38
C ILE A 91 12.98 2.86 -10.20
N ASP A 92 12.43 2.83 -8.98
CA ASP A 92 13.17 2.52 -7.78
C ASP A 92 13.80 1.12 -7.86
N GLU A 93 12.98 0.13 -8.21
CA GLU A 93 13.40 -1.26 -8.38
C GLU A 93 14.48 -1.42 -9.45
N LEU A 94 14.26 -0.83 -10.63
CA LEU A 94 15.20 -0.98 -11.76
C LEU A 94 16.50 -0.21 -11.57
N LYS A 95 16.42 1.03 -11.10
CA LYS A 95 17.57 1.94 -11.08
C LYS A 95 18.40 1.77 -9.83
N TYR A 96 17.76 1.55 -8.68
CA TYR A 96 18.45 1.55 -7.40
C TYR A 96 18.56 0.16 -6.79
N HIS A 97 17.60 -0.75 -7.01
CA HIS A 97 17.61 -2.07 -6.36
C HIS A 97 18.20 -3.20 -7.20
N ALA A 98 18.03 -3.18 -8.53
CA ALA A 98 18.38 -4.30 -9.41
C ALA A 98 19.81 -4.86 -9.23
N ASP A 99 20.80 -3.97 -9.06
CA ASP A 99 22.21 -4.37 -8.91
C ASP A 99 22.67 -4.54 -7.45
N ARG A 100 21.90 -4.00 -6.50
CA ARG A 100 22.26 -3.91 -5.07
C ARG A 100 21.60 -5.00 -4.23
N CYS A 101 20.34 -5.33 -4.55
CA CYS A 101 19.55 -6.22 -3.73
C CYS A 101 20.02 -7.66 -3.86
N THR A 102 20.16 -8.30 -2.71
CA THR A 102 20.30 -9.75 -2.59
C THR A 102 19.00 -10.44 -3.04
N PRO A 103 19.06 -11.74 -3.43
CA PRO A 103 17.87 -12.50 -3.76
C PRO A 103 16.82 -12.58 -2.64
N HIS A 104 17.21 -12.34 -1.39
CA HIS A 104 16.28 -12.24 -0.28
C HIS A 104 15.49 -10.92 -0.32
N GLU A 105 16.18 -9.79 -0.49
CA GLU A 105 15.56 -8.46 -0.60
C GLU A 105 14.63 -8.38 -1.82
N SER A 106 15.05 -8.91 -2.98
CA SER A 106 14.16 -8.93 -4.16
C SER A 106 12.87 -9.74 -3.95
N ARG A 107 12.93 -10.82 -3.15
CA ARG A 107 11.71 -11.57 -2.78
C ARG A 107 10.86 -10.81 -1.76
N LEU A 108 11.48 -10.07 -0.85
CA LEU A 108 10.79 -9.19 0.08
C LEU A 108 9.99 -8.12 -0.68
N HIS A 109 10.63 -7.49 -1.66
CA HIS A 109 9.98 -6.49 -2.52
C HIS A 109 8.84 -7.12 -3.32
N LEU A 110 9.03 -8.31 -3.90
CA LEU A 110 7.95 -9.02 -4.58
C LEU A 110 6.74 -9.25 -3.67
N VAL A 111 6.96 -9.62 -2.40
CA VAL A 111 5.88 -9.77 -1.42
C VAL A 111 5.20 -8.43 -1.15
N MET A 112 5.95 -7.33 -1.03
CA MET A 112 5.40 -5.98 -0.88
C MET A 112 4.54 -5.60 -2.08
N TRP A 113 5.02 -5.83 -3.30
CA TRP A 113 4.31 -5.58 -4.55
C TRP A 113 3.00 -6.37 -4.66
N ILE A 114 3.03 -7.68 -4.42
CA ILE A 114 1.82 -8.51 -4.44
C ILE A 114 0.83 -8.02 -3.40
N SER A 115 1.31 -7.71 -2.18
CA SER A 115 0.46 -7.30 -1.06
C SER A 115 -0.20 -5.94 -1.32
N VAL A 116 0.55 -4.92 -1.75
CA VAL A 116 0.01 -3.58 -2.01
C VAL A 116 -0.95 -3.58 -3.19
N LEU A 117 -0.66 -4.32 -4.27
CA LEU A 117 -1.56 -4.43 -5.43
C LEU A 117 -2.83 -5.21 -5.09
N THR A 118 -2.73 -6.29 -4.32
CA THR A 118 -3.90 -7.05 -3.86
C THR A 118 -4.79 -6.17 -2.98
N LYS A 119 -4.20 -5.45 -2.03
CA LYS A 119 -4.93 -4.54 -1.13
C LYS A 119 -5.60 -3.42 -1.90
N ALA A 120 -4.85 -2.67 -2.71
CA ALA A 120 -5.36 -1.55 -3.48
C ALA A 120 -6.43 -2.00 -4.48
N GLY A 121 -6.23 -3.13 -5.15
CA GLY A 121 -7.21 -3.73 -6.04
C GLY A 121 -8.49 -4.13 -5.32
N ALA A 122 -8.40 -4.77 -4.15
CA ALA A 122 -9.57 -5.15 -3.36
C ALA A 122 -10.33 -3.92 -2.82
N MET A 123 -9.61 -2.92 -2.30
CA MET A 123 -10.21 -1.64 -1.88
C MET A 123 -10.88 -0.92 -3.05
N PHE A 124 -10.24 -0.89 -4.22
CA PHE A 124 -10.83 -0.29 -5.42
C PHE A 124 -12.10 -1.03 -5.84
N LEU A 125 -12.07 -2.36 -5.90
CA LEU A 125 -13.23 -3.15 -6.31
C LEU A 125 -14.41 -2.96 -5.34
N TRP A 126 -14.15 -3.04 -4.03
CA TRP A 126 -15.19 -2.88 -3.02
C TRP A 126 -15.67 -1.43 -2.91
N GLY A 127 -14.76 -0.46 -2.96
CA GLY A 127 -15.07 0.96 -2.85
C GLY A 127 -15.74 1.55 -4.09
N PHE A 128 -15.21 1.30 -5.28
CA PHE A 128 -15.74 1.90 -6.51
C PHE A 128 -17.02 1.23 -6.99
N PHE A 129 -17.06 -0.11 -7.03
CA PHE A 129 -18.22 -0.83 -7.59
C PHE A 129 -19.31 -1.14 -6.56
N ALA A 130 -18.95 -1.28 -5.29
CA ALA A 130 -19.88 -1.65 -4.23
C ALA A 130 -20.00 -0.59 -3.13
N SER A 131 -19.35 0.57 -3.25
CA SER A 131 -19.42 1.66 -2.25
C SER A 131 -19.17 1.20 -0.81
N TYR A 132 -18.29 0.21 -0.65
CA TYR A 132 -18.05 -0.49 0.62
C TYR A 132 -19.32 -1.00 1.31
N ASP A 133 -20.28 -1.51 0.55
CA ASP A 133 -21.52 -2.06 1.12
C ASP A 133 -21.21 -3.09 2.22
N GLY A 134 -21.93 -2.97 3.34
CA GLY A 134 -21.75 -3.77 4.56
C GLY A 134 -20.50 -3.46 5.38
N ILE A 135 -19.74 -2.39 5.10
CA ILE A 135 -18.57 -2.02 5.91
C ILE A 135 -18.96 -1.73 7.37
N GLU A 136 -20.07 -1.04 7.61
CA GLU A 136 -20.55 -0.63 8.94
C GLU A 136 -21.01 -1.80 9.83
N THR A 137 -21.34 -2.95 9.22
CA THR A 137 -21.84 -4.13 9.92
C THR A 137 -20.76 -5.17 10.19
N LEU A 138 -19.50 -4.87 9.88
CA LEU A 138 -18.38 -5.77 10.16
C LEU A 138 -18.18 -6.01 11.66
N PRO A 139 -17.63 -7.17 12.05
CA PRO A 139 -17.19 -7.41 13.42
C PRO A 139 -16.17 -6.35 13.88
N VAL A 140 -16.35 -5.85 15.11
CA VAL A 140 -15.50 -4.79 15.70
C VAL A 140 -13.99 -5.07 15.62
N VAL A 141 -13.61 -6.36 15.71
CA VAL A 141 -12.21 -6.81 15.63
C VAL A 141 -11.52 -6.41 14.32
N LEU A 142 -12.26 -6.34 13.20
CA LEU A 142 -11.69 -5.98 11.90
C LEU A 142 -11.34 -4.48 11.84
N TYR A 143 -12.13 -3.61 12.47
CA TYR A 143 -11.79 -2.19 12.58
C TYR A 143 -10.58 -1.96 13.48
N ILE A 144 -10.51 -2.68 14.61
CA ILE A 144 -9.34 -2.63 15.49
C ILE A 144 -8.08 -3.07 14.75
N TRP A 145 -8.17 -4.14 13.96
CA TRP A 145 -7.06 -4.60 13.12
C TRP A 145 -6.65 -3.52 12.10
N GLY A 146 -7.61 -2.91 11.40
CA GLY A 146 -7.34 -1.80 10.48
C GLY A 146 -6.67 -0.60 11.16
N ALA A 147 -7.15 -0.20 12.34
CA ALA A 147 -6.58 0.90 13.10
C ALA A 147 -5.14 0.61 13.54
N ILE A 148 -4.85 -0.61 13.99
CA ILE A 148 -3.48 -1.04 14.34
C ILE A 148 -2.57 -0.93 13.11
N LEU A 149 -3.00 -1.46 11.97
CA LEU A 149 -2.21 -1.38 10.74
C LEU A 149 -1.94 0.06 10.31
N LEU A 150 -2.95 0.93 10.37
CA LEU A 150 -2.79 2.35 10.04
C LEU A 150 -1.74 3.02 10.93
N VAL A 151 -1.79 2.78 12.25
CA VAL A 151 -0.82 3.34 13.21
C VAL A 151 0.59 2.83 12.93
N VAL A 152 0.75 1.52 12.69
CA VAL A 152 2.06 0.91 12.42
C VAL A 152 2.63 1.44 11.10
N MET A 153 1.83 1.44 10.03
CA MET A 153 2.26 1.98 8.73
C MET A 153 2.63 3.46 8.83
N ALA A 154 1.81 4.28 9.49
CA ALA A 154 2.12 5.71 9.68
C ALA A 154 3.43 5.93 10.45
N TYR A 155 3.68 5.11 11.48
CA TYR A 155 4.94 5.16 12.21
C TYR A 155 6.14 4.79 11.32
N VAL A 156 6.03 3.70 10.55
CA VAL A 156 7.09 3.29 9.61
C VAL A 156 7.33 4.36 8.54
N SER A 157 6.26 4.89 7.92
CA SER A 157 6.35 6.01 6.96
C SER A 157 7.09 7.20 7.56
N PHE A 158 6.73 7.59 8.79
CA PHE A 158 7.30 8.76 9.43
C PHE A 158 8.78 8.58 9.74
N VAL A 159 9.15 7.39 10.24
CA VAL A 159 10.55 7.04 10.50
C VAL A 159 11.37 7.00 9.22
N GLU A 160 10.79 6.57 8.10
CA GLU A 160 11.43 6.57 6.79
C GLU A 160 11.55 7.98 6.22
N TRP A 161 10.51 8.80 6.32
CA TRP A 161 10.47 10.16 5.81
C TRP A 161 11.48 11.10 6.48
N ARG A 162 11.69 10.92 7.79
CA ARG A 162 12.60 11.73 8.62
C ARG A 162 14.08 11.42 8.45
N ARG A 163 14.42 10.35 7.73
CA ARG A 163 15.81 10.05 7.38
C ARG A 163 16.33 11.11 6.40
#